data_AF-A0A0A0JNU4-F1
#
_entry.id   AF-A0A0A0JNU4-F1
#
_cell.length_a   1.000
_cell.length_b   1.000
_cell.length_c   1.000
_cell.angle_alpha   90.00
_cell.angle_beta   90.00
_cell.angle_gamma   90.00
#
_symmetry.space_group_name_H-M   'P 1'
#
loop_
_entity.id
_entity.type
_entity.pdbx_description
1 polymer ?
#
loop_
_entity_poly.entity_id
_entity_poly.type
_entity_poly.pdbx_seq_one_letter_code
_entity_poly.pdbx_strand_id
1 'polypeptide(L)'
;MPTPTRASRDAASTRPELVRRLLHSESFARSRHLAERLDSDPVMLAELLDLVRLRLVRIRADEHLAHLATLIADAVAWLDGIAFDGGASAAAVARRRMAVAALSYLVDFNDVIPDDAPGGTVDDQVVLEVVLSRALDRG
;
A
#
# COMPACT_ATOMS: atom_id res chain seq x y z
N MET A 1 11.90 27.34 33.92
CA MET A 1 11.41 25.95 33.82
C MET A 1 10.49 25.86 32.60
N PRO A 2 10.96 25.44 31.41
CA PRO A 2 10.08 25.23 30.27
C PRO A 2 9.42 23.84 30.36
N THR A 3 8.10 23.82 30.22
CA THR A 3 7.21 22.65 30.24
C THR A 3 7.50 21.74 29.04
N PRO A 4 7.59 20.40 29.21
CA PRO A 4 7.85 19.51 28.09
C PRO A 4 6.61 19.34 27.21
N THR A 5 6.85 19.53 25.92
CA THR A 5 6.06 19.29 24.71
C THR A 5 5.01 18.17 24.84
N ARG A 6 3.73 18.55 24.85
CA ARG A 6 2.56 17.65 24.80
C ARG A 6 2.16 17.26 23.36
N ALA A 7 2.76 17.87 22.35
CA ALA A 7 2.37 17.73 20.94
C ALA A 7 2.71 16.37 20.29
N SER A 8 3.60 15.57 20.88
CA SER A 8 4.06 14.32 20.25
C SER A 8 3.17 13.10 20.51
N ARG A 9 2.24 13.15 21.47
CA ARG A 9 1.34 12.01 21.75
C ARG A 9 0.12 11.97 20.83
N ASP A 10 -0.45 13.12 20.47
CA ASP A 10 -1.66 13.16 19.64
C ASP A 10 -1.40 12.75 18.18
N ALA A 11 -0.23 13.08 17.63
CA ALA A 11 0.15 12.65 16.27
C ALA A 11 0.32 11.13 16.16
N ALA A 12 0.83 10.47 17.21
CA ALA A 12 1.05 9.03 17.24
C ALA A 12 -0.26 8.22 17.46
N SER A 13 -1.27 8.79 18.13
CA SER A 13 -2.58 8.16 18.31
C SER A 13 -3.54 8.39 17.13
N THR A 14 -3.30 9.44 16.33
CA THR A 14 -4.14 9.75 15.15
C THR A 14 -3.86 8.78 13.99
N ARG A 15 -2.59 8.40 13.78
CA ARG A 15 -2.18 7.51 12.67
C ARG A 15 -2.83 6.11 12.74
N PRO A 16 -2.90 5.42 13.89
CA PRO A 16 -3.57 4.12 14.00
C PRO A 16 -5.07 4.15 13.74
N GLU A 17 -5.78 5.17 14.22
CA GLU A 17 -7.23 5.32 13.99
C GLU A 17 -7.52 5.69 12.52
N LEU A 18 -6.69 6.53 11.92
CA LEU A 18 -6.77 6.87 10.49
C LEU A 18 -6.54 5.63 9.62
N VAL A 19 -5.47 4.87 9.90
CA VAL A 19 -5.20 3.58 9.25
C VAL A 19 -6.38 2.63 9.42
N ARG A 20 -6.92 2.50 10.63
CA ARG A 20 -8.06 1.62 10.89
C ARG A 20 -9.27 2.05 10.06
N ARG A 21 -9.62 3.34 10.04
CA ARG A 21 -10.71 3.89 9.24
C ARG A 21 -10.51 3.61 7.75
N LEU A 22 -9.30 3.79 7.24
CA LEU A 22 -8.98 3.62 5.83
C LEU A 22 -8.92 2.14 5.40
N LEU A 23 -8.44 1.24 6.26
CA LEU A 23 -8.52 -0.20 6.03
C LEU A 23 -9.97 -0.72 6.01
N HIS A 24 -10.89 0.01 6.62
CA HIS A 24 -12.33 -0.24 6.59
C HIS A 24 -13.07 0.60 5.53
N SER A 25 -12.37 1.37 4.71
CA SER A 25 -13.00 2.14 3.64
C SER A 25 -13.52 1.22 2.53
N GLU A 26 -14.55 1.68 1.84
CA GLU A 26 -15.14 0.94 0.72
C GLU A 26 -14.14 0.79 -0.44
N SER A 27 -13.33 1.82 -0.71
CA SER A 27 -12.29 1.77 -1.74
C SER A 27 -11.23 0.72 -1.43
N PHE A 28 -10.71 0.66 -0.20
CA PHE A 28 -9.75 -0.37 0.16
C PHE A 28 -10.38 -1.77 0.19
N ALA A 29 -11.64 -1.88 0.62
CA ALA A 29 -12.38 -3.14 0.60
C ALA A 29 -12.51 -3.71 -0.84
N ARG A 30 -12.78 -2.85 -1.83
CA ARG A 30 -12.79 -3.22 -3.25
C ARG A 30 -11.42 -3.73 -3.70
N SER A 31 -10.34 -3.02 -3.38
CA SER A 31 -8.98 -3.45 -3.73
C SER A 31 -8.59 -4.79 -3.10
N ARG A 32 -9.03 -5.08 -1.87
CA ARG A 32 -8.83 -6.41 -1.25
C ARG A 32 -9.58 -7.52 -1.99
N HIS A 33 -10.82 -7.28 -2.40
CA HIS A 33 -11.60 -8.27 -3.13
C HIS A 33 -11.00 -8.53 -4.52
N LEU A 34 -10.54 -7.48 -5.18
CA LEU A 34 -9.83 -7.57 -6.45
C LEU A 34 -8.49 -8.31 -6.29
N ALA A 35 -7.78 -8.09 -5.18
CA ALA A 35 -6.48 -8.71 -4.92
C ALA A 35 -6.53 -10.25 -4.89
N GLU A 36 -7.63 -10.85 -4.42
CA GLU A 36 -7.77 -12.31 -4.47
C GLU A 36 -7.79 -12.85 -5.90
N ARG A 37 -8.46 -12.12 -6.81
CA ARG A 37 -8.52 -12.48 -8.23
C ARG A 37 -7.18 -12.24 -8.91
N LEU A 38 -6.57 -11.07 -8.68
CA LEU A 38 -5.26 -10.74 -9.23
C LEU A 38 -4.18 -11.72 -8.76
N ASP A 39 -4.19 -12.11 -7.48
CA ASP A 39 -3.22 -13.06 -6.94
C ASP A 39 -3.39 -14.47 -7.51
N SER A 40 -4.63 -14.84 -7.89
CA SER A 40 -4.94 -16.14 -8.51
C SER A 40 -4.64 -16.22 -10.01
N ASP A 41 -4.47 -15.09 -10.69
CA ASP A 41 -4.21 -15.02 -12.12
C ASP A 41 -2.83 -14.39 -12.40
N PRO A 42 -1.82 -15.19 -12.75
CA PRO A 42 -0.46 -14.71 -12.98
C PRO A 42 -0.34 -13.65 -14.08
N VAL A 43 -1.23 -13.69 -15.09
CA VAL A 43 -1.22 -12.71 -16.19
C VAL A 43 -1.72 -11.37 -15.68
N MET A 44 -2.85 -11.37 -14.98
CA MET A 44 -3.39 -10.13 -14.39
C MET A 44 -2.45 -9.54 -13.32
N LEU A 45 -1.76 -10.39 -12.55
CA LEU A 45 -0.75 -9.92 -11.61
C LEU A 45 0.43 -9.25 -12.34
N ALA A 46 0.93 -9.86 -13.42
CA ALA A 46 2.01 -9.28 -14.21
C ALA A 46 1.60 -7.92 -14.80
N GLU A 47 0.39 -7.80 -15.33
CA GLU A 47 -0.17 -6.53 -15.82
C GLU A 47 -0.26 -5.47 -14.73
N LEU A 48 -0.73 -5.84 -13.53
CA LEU A 48 -0.73 -4.94 -12.37
C LEU A 48 0.69 -4.44 -12.06
N LEU A 49 1.67 -5.34 -12.00
CA LEU A 49 3.05 -4.97 -11.68
C LEU A 49 3.64 -4.03 -12.73
N ASP A 50 3.33 -4.23 -14.01
CA ASP A 50 3.73 -3.32 -15.08
C ASP A 50 3.10 -1.93 -14.95
N LEU A 51 1.82 -1.85 -14.62
CA LEU A 51 1.14 -0.58 -14.33
C LEU A 51 1.77 0.13 -13.13
N VAL A 52 2.11 -0.60 -12.07
CA VAL A 52 2.80 -0.06 -10.89
C VAL A 52 4.19 0.47 -11.26
N ARG A 53 4.95 -0.24 -12.09
CA ARG A 53 6.28 0.22 -12.55
C ARG A 53 6.19 1.52 -13.35
N LEU A 54 5.19 1.66 -14.23
CA LEU A 54 4.92 2.90 -14.95
C LEU A 54 4.56 4.04 -13.98
N ARG A 55 3.75 3.74 -12.97
CA ARG A 55 3.34 4.70 -11.94
C ARG A 55 4.51 5.14 -11.05
N LEU A 56 5.42 4.23 -10.73
CA LEU A 56 6.59 4.46 -9.89
C LEU A 56 7.51 5.55 -10.45
N VAL A 57 7.59 5.68 -11.78
CA VAL A 57 8.34 6.77 -12.42
C VAL A 57 7.80 8.14 -12.00
N ARG A 58 6.47 8.29 -11.93
CA ARG A 58 5.82 9.53 -11.49
C ARG A 58 6.00 9.76 -9.99
N ILE A 59 5.83 8.72 -9.18
CA ILE A 59 6.01 8.77 -7.72
C ILE A 59 7.43 9.23 -7.35
N ARG A 60 8.45 8.76 -8.08
CA ARG A 60 9.85 9.15 -7.84
C ARG A 60 10.12 10.62 -8.16
N ALA A 61 9.37 11.20 -9.09
CA ALA A 61 9.50 12.61 -9.46
C ALA A 61 8.72 13.54 -8.51
N ASP A 62 7.83 13.00 -7.69
CA ASP A 62 7.03 13.73 -6.71
C ASP A 62 7.73 13.71 -5.33
N GLU A 63 8.19 14.87 -4.86
CA GLU A 63 8.90 15.00 -3.58
C GLU A 63 8.06 14.54 -2.38
N HIS A 64 6.74 14.66 -2.45
CA HIS A 64 5.84 14.25 -1.37
C HIS A 64 5.69 12.74 -1.31
N LEU A 65 5.81 12.04 -2.44
CA LEU A 65 5.59 10.59 -2.54
C LEU A 65 6.89 9.78 -2.72
N ALA A 66 8.02 10.44 -2.96
CA ALA A 66 9.32 9.80 -3.21
C ALA A 66 9.74 8.81 -2.12
N HIS A 67 9.39 9.08 -0.86
CA HIS A 67 9.67 8.18 0.27
C HIS A 67 8.94 6.82 0.17
N LEU A 68 7.80 6.74 -0.52
CA LEU A 68 7.09 5.48 -0.79
C LEU A 68 7.72 4.68 -1.93
N ALA A 69 8.53 5.31 -2.80
CA ALA A 69 9.02 4.68 -4.01
C ALA A 69 9.87 3.43 -3.73
N THR A 70 10.68 3.46 -2.67
CA THR A 70 11.47 2.30 -2.26
C THR A 70 10.57 1.16 -1.78
N LEU A 71 9.58 1.47 -0.93
CA LEU A 71 8.64 0.50 -0.39
C LEU A 71 7.81 -0.18 -1.49
N ILE A 72 7.37 0.59 -2.49
CA ILE A 72 6.65 0.08 -3.66
C ILE A 72 7.57 -0.78 -4.52
N ALA A 73 8.81 -0.36 -4.76
CA ALA A 73 9.78 -1.14 -5.52
C ALA A 73 10.09 -2.49 -4.86
N ASP A 74 10.26 -2.49 -3.53
CA ASP A 74 10.49 -3.71 -2.75
C ASP A 74 9.29 -4.65 -2.80
N ALA A 75 8.07 -4.12 -2.74
CA ALA A 75 6.84 -4.89 -2.91
C ALA A 75 6.73 -5.53 -4.30
N VAL A 76 7.03 -4.78 -5.36
CA VAL A 76 7.05 -5.32 -6.73
C VAL A 76 8.09 -6.43 -6.86
N ALA A 77 9.33 -6.18 -6.42
CA ALA A 77 10.41 -7.17 -6.49
C ALA A 77 10.11 -8.43 -5.67
N TRP A 78 9.46 -8.28 -4.52
CA TRP A 78 9.01 -9.39 -3.69
C TRP A 78 7.93 -10.23 -4.37
N LEU A 79 6.97 -9.60 -5.04
CA LEU A 79 5.91 -10.29 -5.77
C LEU A 79 6.40 -10.99 -7.04
N ASP A 80 7.36 -10.38 -7.77
CA ASP A 80 8.05 -11.00 -8.91
C ASP A 80 8.92 -12.20 -8.51
N GLY A 81 9.62 -12.07 -7.37
CA GLY A 81 10.61 -13.05 -6.93
C GLY A 81 10.04 -14.31 -6.29
N ILE A 82 8.73 -14.34 -5.97
CA ILE A 82 8.10 -15.49 -5.34
C ILE A 82 7.28 -16.28 -6.37
N ALA A 83 7.86 -17.40 -6.79
CA ALA A 83 7.06 -18.53 -7.26
C ALA A 83 6.31 -19.08 -6.05
N PHE A 84 5.04 -18.72 -5.92
CA PHE A 84 4.23 -19.10 -4.77
C PHE A 84 3.84 -20.57 -4.91
N ASP A 85 4.58 -21.45 -4.23
CA ASP A 85 4.29 -22.87 -4.20
C ASP A 85 3.12 -23.14 -3.23
N GLY A 86 2.37 -24.21 -3.48
CA GLY A 86 1.18 -24.57 -2.70
C GLY A 86 1.44 -24.91 -1.22
N GLY A 87 2.67 -24.73 -0.73
CA GLY A 87 3.09 -24.97 0.66
C GLY A 87 3.17 -23.72 1.53
N ALA A 88 2.87 -22.53 1.00
CA ALA A 88 2.94 -21.29 1.78
C ALA A 88 1.93 -21.27 2.94
N SER A 89 2.36 -20.70 4.07
CA SER A 89 1.48 -20.54 5.24
C SER A 89 0.33 -19.56 4.93
N ALA A 90 -0.80 -19.73 5.61
CA ALA A 90 -1.95 -18.83 5.46
C ALA A 90 -1.58 -17.36 5.75
N ALA A 91 -0.62 -17.13 6.65
CA ALA A 91 -0.08 -15.80 6.93
C ALA A 91 0.73 -15.23 5.75
N ALA A 92 1.50 -16.05 5.03
CA ALA A 92 2.22 -15.62 3.83
C ALA A 92 1.26 -15.28 2.69
N VAL A 93 0.21 -16.08 2.49
CA VAL A 93 -0.88 -15.80 1.52
C VAL A 93 -1.56 -14.47 1.85
N ALA A 94 -1.91 -14.27 3.12
CA ALA A 94 -2.57 -13.04 3.56
C ALA A 94 -1.69 -11.80 3.31
N ARG A 95 -0.39 -11.86 3.64
CA ARG A 95 0.55 -10.76 3.38
C ARG A 95 0.71 -10.47 1.89
N ARG A 96 0.78 -11.52 1.07
CA ARG A 96 0.85 -11.38 -0.39
C ARG A 96 -0.39 -10.66 -0.93
N ARG A 97 -1.59 -11.10 -0.54
CA ARG A 97 -2.85 -10.43 -0.90
C ARG A 97 -2.92 -9.00 -0.41
N MET A 98 -2.39 -8.69 0.77
CA MET A 98 -2.31 -7.31 1.27
C MET A 98 -1.41 -6.43 0.40
N ALA A 99 -0.25 -6.96 -0.05
CA ALA A 99 0.61 -6.23 -0.97
C ALA A 99 -0.07 -6.01 -2.33
N VAL A 100 -0.69 -7.06 -2.90
CA VAL A 100 -1.44 -6.95 -4.17
C VAL A 100 -2.58 -5.95 -4.04
N ALA A 101 -3.32 -5.93 -2.93
CA ALA A 101 -4.38 -4.97 -2.68
C ALA A 101 -3.86 -3.53 -2.61
N ALA A 102 -2.74 -3.30 -1.92
CA ALA A 102 -2.12 -1.97 -1.85
C ALA A 102 -1.58 -1.50 -3.20
N LEU A 103 -0.96 -2.38 -3.97
CA LEU A 103 -0.47 -2.05 -5.31
C LEU A 103 -1.61 -1.83 -6.30
N SER A 104 -2.69 -2.61 -6.21
CA SER A 104 -3.90 -2.37 -6.98
C SER A 104 -4.54 -1.05 -6.62
N TYR A 105 -4.60 -0.71 -5.32
CA TYR A 105 -5.10 0.58 -4.85
C TYR A 105 -4.30 1.74 -5.47
N LEU A 106 -2.97 1.62 -5.53
CA LEU A 106 -2.09 2.63 -6.12
C LEU A 106 -2.36 2.93 -7.61
N VAL A 107 -2.84 1.94 -8.37
CA VAL A 107 -3.05 2.07 -9.83
C VAL A 107 -4.53 2.13 -10.23
N ASP A 108 -5.46 1.95 -9.30
CA ASP A 108 -6.88 1.99 -9.61
C ASP A 108 -7.27 3.40 -10.09
N PHE A 109 -7.83 3.46 -11.30
CA PHE A 109 -8.12 4.68 -12.05
C PHE A 109 -9.18 5.58 -11.39
N ASN A 110 -9.89 5.08 -10.38
CA ASN A 110 -10.95 5.82 -9.70
C ASN A 110 -10.53 6.51 -8.40
N ASP A 111 -9.37 6.24 -7.81
CA ASP A 111 -9.15 6.71 -6.41
C ASP A 111 -7.74 7.12 -5.99
N VAL A 112 -6.65 6.89 -6.74
CA VAL A 112 -5.31 7.16 -6.16
C VAL A 112 -4.39 7.92 -7.11
N ILE A 113 -4.47 9.25 -6.99
CA ILE A 113 -3.60 10.32 -7.49
C ILE A 113 -3.92 10.76 -8.94
N PRO A 114 -4.81 11.75 -9.16
CA PRO A 114 -4.65 13.09 -8.57
C PRO A 114 -6.00 13.65 -8.07
N ASP A 115 -6.09 14.01 -6.80
CA ASP A 115 -7.22 14.83 -6.35
C ASP A 115 -6.68 16.11 -5.74
N ASP A 116 -7.05 17.24 -6.35
CA ASP A 116 -6.80 18.61 -5.89
C ASP A 116 -7.45 18.92 -4.52
N ALA A 117 -7.84 17.89 -3.76
CA ALA A 117 -8.40 17.97 -2.42
C ALA A 117 -7.27 17.91 -1.37
N PRO A 118 -7.18 18.88 -0.45
CA PRO A 118 -6.05 19.05 0.48
C PRO A 118 -5.86 17.95 1.55
N GLY A 119 -6.50 16.77 1.40
CA GLY A 119 -6.39 15.66 2.34
C GLY A 119 -6.43 14.24 1.74
N GLY A 120 -6.81 14.05 0.46
CA GLY A 120 -6.92 12.71 -0.13
C GLY A 120 -5.57 12.01 -0.30
N THR A 121 -4.55 12.76 -0.75
CA THR A 121 -3.19 12.25 -0.98
C THR A 121 -2.50 11.73 0.28
N VAL A 122 -2.82 12.31 1.44
CA VAL A 122 -2.19 11.94 2.73
C VAL A 122 -2.78 10.64 3.26
N ASP A 123 -4.08 10.44 3.14
CA ASP A 123 -4.76 9.21 3.58
C ASP A 123 -4.28 8.00 2.75
N ASP A 124 -4.17 8.16 1.43
CA ASP A 124 -3.64 7.12 0.52
C ASP A 124 -2.19 6.76 0.83
N GLN A 125 -1.36 7.78 1.07
CA GLN A 125 0.04 7.61 1.41
C GLN A 125 0.20 6.79 2.69
N VAL A 126 -0.58 7.11 3.73
CA VAL A 126 -0.53 6.40 5.03
C VAL A 126 -0.99 4.95 4.89
N VAL A 127 -2.01 4.67 4.06
CA VAL A 127 -2.46 3.31 3.79
C VAL A 127 -1.38 2.51 3.08
N LEU A 128 -0.80 3.06 2.01
CA LEU A 128 0.27 2.41 1.25
C LEU A 128 1.48 2.12 2.13
N GLU A 129 1.92 3.12 2.90
CA GLU A 129 3.05 2.98 3.82
C GLU A 129 2.80 1.85 4.83
N VAL A 130 1.65 1.84 5.50
CA VAL A 130 1.37 0.89 6.57
C VAL A 130 1.11 -0.52 6.03
N VAL A 131 0.33 -0.65 4.95
CA VAL A 131 -0.01 -1.96 4.39
C VAL A 131 1.20 -2.61 3.77
N LEU A 132 1.97 -1.88 2.96
CA LEU A 132 3.17 -2.43 2.33
C LEU A 132 4.26 -2.73 3.36
N SER A 133 4.47 -1.84 4.36
CA SER A 133 5.44 -2.13 5.43
C SER A 133 5.07 -3.41 6.18
N ARG A 134 3.79 -3.61 6.54
CA ARG A 134 3.34 -4.84 7.22
C ARG A 134 3.38 -6.08 6.32
N ALA A 135 3.11 -5.93 5.03
CA ALA A 135 3.18 -7.04 4.09
C ALA A 135 4.63 -7.49 3.88
N LEU A 136 5.56 -6.54 3.86
CA LEU A 136 6.98 -6.77 3.69
C LEU A 136 7.71 -7.14 4.99
N ASP A 137 7.14 -6.86 6.17
CA ASP A 137 7.74 -7.22 7.45
C ASP A 137 7.80 -8.75 7.57
N ARG A 138 9.01 -9.29 7.42
CA ARG A 138 9.32 -10.72 7.46
C ARG A 138 9.64 -11.09 8.90
N GLY A 139 8.62 -11.09 9.75
CA GLY A 139 8.69 -11.78 11.04
C GLY A 139 9.14 -13.23 10.88
#